data_AF-H8MN78-F1
#
_entry.id   AF-H8MN78-F1
#
_cell.length_a   1.000
_cell.length_b   1.000
_cell.length_c   1.000
_cell.angle_alpha   90.00
_cell.angle_beta   90.00
_cell.angle_gamma   90.00
#
_symmetry.space_group_name_H-M   'P 1'
#
loop_
_entity.id
_entity.type
_entity.pdbx_description
1 polymer ?
#
loop_
_entity_poly.entity_id
_entity_poly.type
_entity_poly.pdbx_seq_one_letter_code
_entity_poly.pdbx_strand_id
1 'polypeptide(L)'
;MKTSTRCGIIGLLGWFVPSVGVAVVLIGLGLAGFSSLDAHPFPGDPAVADLLVEVALCGWLFLLVGYGFFFVARKESDRIVRLWRWVLPPLTLLSFLAMSPALAEVAGRHWGEWGRLKTMLQDNEPRVRAFSSRADGVLSNEEYERAKAWLLEQSVTFQFKTEPEPVRLRLMRTVPPYVGVDFGRGQNAVFDPVTMHCIYSD
;
A
#
# COMPACT_ATOMS: atom_id res chain seq x y z
N MET A 1 3.48 42.77 0.57
CA MET A 1 2.22 42.06 0.90
C MET A 1 1.29 41.83 -0.29
N LYS A 2 0.97 42.84 -1.13
CA LYS A 2 -0.01 42.71 -2.25
C LYS A 2 0.32 41.66 -3.34
N THR A 3 1.59 41.36 -3.59
CA THR A 3 2.02 40.39 -4.62
C THR A 3 1.76 38.94 -4.22
N SER A 4 2.04 38.59 -2.96
CA SER A 4 1.81 37.24 -2.43
C SER A 4 0.32 36.85 -2.42
N THR A 5 -0.58 37.78 -2.05
CA THR A 5 -2.02 37.50 -2.09
C THR A 5 -2.60 37.39 -3.50
N ARG A 6 -2.10 38.15 -4.47
CA ARG A 6 -2.49 38.00 -5.88
C ARG A 6 -2.07 36.63 -6.44
N CYS A 7 -0.88 36.14 -6.09
CA CYS A 7 -0.45 34.78 -6.43
C CYS A 7 -1.38 33.73 -5.81
N GLY A 8 -1.83 33.93 -4.57
CA GLY A 8 -2.79 33.03 -3.92
C GLY A 8 -4.14 32.96 -4.65
N ILE A 9 -4.70 34.10 -5.08
CA ILE A 9 -5.99 34.14 -5.79
C ILE A 9 -5.88 33.52 -7.20
N ILE A 10 -4.82 33.84 -7.95
CA ILE A 10 -4.56 33.24 -9.27
C ILE A 10 -4.37 31.72 -9.13
N GLY A 11 -3.61 31.29 -8.11
CA GLY A 11 -3.45 29.89 -7.77
C GLY A 11 -4.80 29.22 -7.50
N LEU A 12 -5.65 29.80 -6.66
CA LEU A 12 -6.99 29.25 -6.37
C LEU A 12 -7.89 29.12 -7.61
N LEU A 13 -7.84 30.08 -8.54
CA LEU A 13 -8.61 30.02 -9.78
C LEU A 13 -8.13 28.90 -10.70
N GLY A 14 -6.81 28.81 -10.89
CA GLY A 14 -6.20 27.76 -11.71
C GLY A 14 -6.34 26.36 -11.11
N TRP A 15 -6.44 26.26 -9.78
CA TRP A 15 -6.47 24.99 -9.07
C TRP A 15 -7.88 24.44 -8.83
N PHE A 16 -8.94 25.23 -9.05
CA PHE A 16 -10.32 24.82 -8.79
C PHE A 16 -10.75 23.64 -9.65
N VAL A 17 -10.65 23.77 -10.98
CA VAL A 17 -11.08 22.73 -11.93
C VAL A 17 -10.28 21.43 -11.74
N PRO A 18 -8.93 21.47 -11.63
CA PRO A 18 -8.15 20.28 -11.35
C PRO A 18 -8.50 19.61 -10.00
N SER A 19 -8.74 20.37 -8.94
CA SER A 19 -9.07 19.82 -7.61
C SER A 19 -10.41 19.11 -7.60
N VAL A 20 -11.43 19.68 -8.25
CA VAL A 20 -12.75 19.06 -8.37
C VAL A 20 -12.66 17.79 -9.22
N GLY A 21 -11.90 17.82 -10.33
CA GLY A 21 -11.67 16.65 -11.18
C GLY A 21 -11.01 15.50 -10.42
N VAL A 22 -9.95 15.79 -9.68
CA VAL A 22 -9.28 14.82 -8.82
C VAL A 22 -10.26 14.24 -7.79
N ALA A 23 -11.01 15.08 -7.07
CA ALA A 23 -11.94 14.59 -6.05
C ALA A 23 -13.04 13.69 -6.61
N VAL A 24 -13.58 14.00 -7.80
CA VAL A 24 -14.57 13.14 -8.47
C VAL A 24 -13.97 11.79 -8.85
N VAL A 25 -12.74 11.79 -9.37
CA VAL A 25 -12.01 10.55 -9.68
C VAL A 25 -11.78 9.74 -8.40
N LEU A 26 -11.33 10.36 -7.32
CA LEU A 26 -11.12 9.68 -6.03
C LEU A 26 -12.41 9.06 -5.47
N ILE A 27 -13.53 9.76 -5.55
CA ILE A 27 -14.83 9.26 -5.10
C ILE A 27 -15.27 8.08 -5.98
N GLY A 28 -15.15 8.20 -7.31
CA GLY A 28 -15.50 7.12 -8.23
C GLY A 28 -14.65 5.87 -8.01
N LEU A 29 -13.34 6.04 -7.82
CA LEU A 29 -12.41 4.96 -7.52
C LEU A 29 -12.70 4.30 -6.18
N GLY A 30 -13.00 5.08 -5.13
CA GLY A 30 -13.38 4.54 -3.82
C GLY A 30 -14.65 3.68 -3.90
N LEU A 31 -15.68 4.14 -4.64
CA LEU A 31 -16.93 3.38 -4.82
C LEU A 31 -16.74 2.10 -5.65
N ALA A 32 -15.89 2.13 -6.68
CA ALA A 32 -15.55 0.96 -7.49
C ALA A 32 -14.68 -0.05 -6.73
N GLY A 33 -13.75 0.42 -5.89
CA GLY A 33 -12.93 -0.43 -5.02
C GLY A 33 -13.77 -1.17 -3.98
N PHE A 34 -14.70 -0.49 -3.31
CA PHE A 34 -15.62 -1.11 -2.34
C PHE A 34 -16.47 -2.24 -2.94
N SER A 35 -16.80 -2.16 -4.23
CA SER A 35 -17.61 -3.16 -4.92
C SER A 35 -16.79 -4.36 -5.43
N SER A 36 -15.46 -4.30 -5.33
CA SER A 36 -14.53 -5.33 -5.78
C SER A 36 -13.79 -6.03 -4.62
N LEU A 37 -14.24 -5.82 -3.38
CA LEU A 37 -13.70 -6.52 -2.21
C LEU A 37 -14.12 -7.99 -2.25
N ASP A 38 -13.27 -8.82 -2.86
CA ASP A 38 -13.37 -10.27 -2.73
C ASP A 38 -13.29 -10.67 -1.25
N ALA A 39 -13.94 -11.78 -0.91
CA ALA A 39 -14.11 -12.17 0.48
C ALA A 39 -12.77 -12.48 1.18
N HIS A 40 -11.76 -13.00 0.45
CA HIS A 40 -10.45 -13.41 0.97
C HIS A 40 -9.28 -13.03 0.02
N PRO A 41 -8.98 -11.74 -0.20
CA PRO A 41 -7.82 -11.37 -1.01
C PRO A 41 -6.55 -11.55 -0.17
N PHE A 42 -5.52 -12.17 -0.74
CA PHE A 42 -4.19 -12.08 -0.15
C PHE A 42 -3.77 -10.60 -0.07
N PRO A 43 -3.01 -10.18 0.95
CA PRO A 43 -2.52 -8.81 1.00
C PRO A 43 -1.66 -8.51 -0.25
N GLY A 44 -2.07 -7.49 -1.00
CA GLY A 44 -1.44 -7.10 -2.26
C GLY A 44 -2.06 -7.73 -3.52
N ASP A 45 -3.18 -8.44 -3.39
CA ASP A 45 -3.95 -8.99 -4.50
C ASP A 45 -5.42 -8.54 -4.38
N PRO A 46 -6.02 -7.91 -5.41
CA PRO A 46 -5.44 -7.55 -6.71
C PRO A 46 -4.56 -6.31 -6.66
N ALA A 47 -3.54 -6.27 -7.54
CA ALA A 47 -2.67 -5.11 -7.79
C ALA A 47 -3.42 -3.82 -8.14
N VAL A 48 -4.71 -3.93 -8.50
CA VAL A 48 -5.62 -2.81 -8.73
C VAL A 48 -5.79 -1.99 -7.45
N ALA A 49 -5.95 -2.62 -6.29
CA ALA A 49 -6.12 -1.89 -5.04
C ALA A 49 -4.92 -0.98 -4.72
N ASP A 50 -3.69 -1.46 -5.01
CA ASP A 50 -2.47 -0.68 -4.83
C ASP A 50 -2.34 0.47 -5.82
N LEU A 51 -2.69 0.24 -7.08
CA LEU A 51 -2.77 1.32 -8.07
C LEU A 51 -3.78 2.39 -7.63
N LEU A 52 -4.94 1.98 -7.10
CA LEU A 52 -5.96 2.89 -6.59
C LEU A 52 -5.47 3.67 -5.37
N VAL A 53 -4.73 3.03 -4.46
CA VAL A 53 -4.09 3.70 -3.31
C VAL A 53 -3.08 4.74 -3.79
N GLU A 54 -2.22 4.40 -4.75
CA GLU A 54 -1.21 5.31 -5.28
C GLU A 54 -1.83 6.51 -5.98
N VAL A 55 -2.81 6.28 -6.86
CA VAL A 55 -3.59 7.35 -7.51
C VAL A 55 -4.29 8.21 -6.47
N ALA A 56 -4.80 7.59 -5.40
CA ALA A 56 -5.46 8.32 -4.33
C ALA A 56 -4.51 9.23 -3.55
N LEU A 57 -3.31 8.74 -3.22
CA LEU A 57 -2.25 9.51 -2.58
C LEU A 57 -1.79 10.68 -3.46
N CYS A 58 -1.54 10.44 -4.75
CA CYS A 58 -1.17 11.49 -5.70
C CYS A 58 -2.25 12.57 -5.80
N GLY A 59 -3.51 12.16 -5.90
CA GLY A 59 -4.64 13.09 -5.92
C GLY A 59 -4.74 13.92 -4.63
N TRP A 60 -4.50 13.29 -3.47
CA TRP A 60 -4.54 13.99 -2.19
C TRP A 60 -3.40 14.99 -2.01
N LEU A 61 -2.18 14.64 -2.42
CA LEU A 61 -1.04 15.58 -2.46
C LEU A 61 -1.35 16.78 -3.35
N PHE A 62 -2.01 16.55 -4.48
CA PHE A 62 -2.45 17.62 -5.37
C PHE A 62 -3.49 18.55 -4.70
N LEU A 63 -4.42 18.01 -3.91
CA LEU A 63 -5.36 18.82 -3.11
C LEU A 63 -4.66 19.65 -2.03
N LEU A 64 -3.59 19.13 -1.41
CA LEU A 64 -2.79 19.87 -0.43
C LEU A 64 -2.11 21.11 -1.01
N VAL A 65 -1.66 21.05 -2.27
CA VAL A 65 -1.11 22.22 -2.96
C VAL A 65 -2.16 23.32 -3.09
N GLY A 66 -3.41 22.95 -3.37
CA GLY A 66 -4.55 23.87 -3.38
C GLY A 66 -4.81 24.52 -2.03
N TYR A 67 -4.67 23.75 -0.95
CA TYR A 67 -4.70 24.28 0.43
C TYR A 67 -3.61 25.31 0.69
N GLY A 68 -2.41 25.11 0.14
CA GLY A 68 -1.32 26.08 0.21
C GLY A 68 -1.73 27.43 -0.37
N PHE A 69 -2.34 27.44 -1.56
CA PHE A 69 -2.83 28.67 -2.19
C PHE A 69 -3.97 29.32 -1.39
N PHE A 70 -4.88 28.52 -0.84
CA PHE A 70 -5.93 29.03 0.04
C PHE A 70 -5.34 29.71 1.27
N PHE A 71 -4.34 29.09 1.93
CA PHE A 71 -3.74 29.64 3.12
C PHE A 71 -3.06 30.98 2.87
N VAL A 72 -2.44 31.16 1.70
CA VAL A 72 -1.86 32.44 1.25
C VAL A 72 -2.94 33.49 1.00
N ALA A 73 -4.07 33.10 0.41
CA ALA A 73 -5.17 34.01 0.09
C ALA A 73 -6.18 34.24 1.23
N ARG A 74 -6.11 33.48 2.34
CA ARG A 74 -7.19 33.37 3.35
C ARG A 74 -7.61 34.68 4.02
N LYS A 75 -6.75 35.71 4.01
CA LYS A 75 -7.02 37.01 4.62
C LYS A 75 -7.75 37.98 3.68
N GLU A 76 -7.89 37.65 2.41
CA GLU A 76 -8.58 38.47 1.43
C GLU A 76 -10.10 38.32 1.54
N SER A 77 -10.83 39.42 1.28
CA SER A 77 -12.31 39.47 1.30
C SER A 77 -12.95 39.06 -0.03
N ASP A 78 -12.14 38.56 -0.96
CA ASP A 78 -12.54 38.17 -2.31
C ASP A 78 -13.65 37.11 -2.27
N ARG A 79 -14.56 37.19 -3.24
CA ARG A 79 -15.68 36.25 -3.42
C ARG A 79 -15.18 34.83 -3.62
N ILE A 80 -14.03 34.67 -4.29
CA ILE A 80 -13.38 33.37 -4.51
C ILE A 80 -12.92 32.77 -3.19
N VAL A 81 -12.26 33.55 -2.32
CA VAL A 81 -11.78 33.06 -1.01
C VAL A 81 -12.95 32.67 -0.10
N ARG A 82 -14.06 33.40 -0.16
CA ARG A 82 -15.30 33.02 0.52
C ARG A 82 -15.86 31.70 0.02
N LEU A 83 -15.91 31.47 -1.29
CA LEU A 83 -16.35 30.18 -1.85
C LEU A 83 -15.46 29.04 -1.35
N TRP A 84 -14.14 29.20 -1.42
CA TRP A 84 -13.19 28.18 -0.98
C TRP A 84 -13.29 27.87 0.52
N ARG A 85 -13.63 28.84 1.38
CA ARG A 85 -13.90 28.58 2.81
C ARG A 85 -15.04 27.59 3.03
N TRP A 86 -16.04 27.57 2.15
CA TRP A 86 -17.17 26.65 2.23
C TRP A 86 -16.88 25.30 1.56
N VAL A 87 -16.09 25.29 0.50
CA VAL A 87 -15.79 24.09 -0.29
C VAL A 87 -14.68 23.24 0.34
N LEU A 88 -13.67 23.86 0.95
CA LEU A 88 -12.49 23.16 1.49
C LEU A 88 -12.82 22.12 2.56
N PRO A 89 -13.60 22.43 3.61
CA PRO A 89 -13.90 21.45 4.66
C PRO A 89 -14.60 20.17 4.15
N PRO A 90 -15.71 20.24 3.39
CA PRO A 90 -16.36 19.02 2.89
C PRO A 90 -15.47 18.29 1.88
N LEU A 91 -14.71 19.01 1.04
CA LEU A 91 -13.78 18.40 0.10
C LEU A 91 -12.70 17.59 0.83
N THR A 92 -12.12 18.12 1.92
CA THR A 92 -11.16 17.36 2.74
C THR A 92 -11.77 16.15 3.39
N LEU A 93 -12.96 16.29 3.96
CA LEU A 93 -13.63 15.20 4.64
C LEU A 93 -13.93 14.06 3.66
N LEU A 94 -14.50 14.39 2.51
CA LEU A 94 -14.81 13.41 1.46
C LEU A 94 -13.55 12.77 0.89
N SER A 95 -12.48 13.55 0.69
CA SER A 95 -11.20 13.00 0.21
C SER A 95 -10.59 12.03 1.23
N PHE A 96 -10.65 12.37 2.52
CA PHE A 96 -10.15 11.49 3.58
C PHE A 96 -10.97 10.19 3.70
N LEU A 97 -12.30 10.31 3.62
CA LEU A 97 -13.21 9.15 3.60
C LEU A 97 -12.97 8.26 2.37
N ALA A 98 -12.71 8.87 1.20
CA ALA A 98 -12.39 8.10 -0.01
C ALA A 98 -11.06 7.33 0.10
N MET A 99 -10.09 7.86 0.86
CA MET A 99 -8.80 7.22 1.09
C MET A 99 -8.81 6.19 2.22
N SER A 100 -9.79 6.20 3.12
CA SER A 100 -9.76 5.33 4.30
C SER A 100 -9.68 3.83 3.99
N PRO A 101 -10.34 3.28 2.94
CA PRO A 101 -10.22 1.86 2.62
C PRO A 101 -8.81 1.48 2.17
N ALA A 102 -8.24 2.28 1.27
CA ALA A 102 -6.87 2.15 0.79
C ALA A 102 -5.84 2.19 1.95
N LEU A 103 -6.01 3.14 2.87
CA LEU A 103 -5.16 3.24 4.07
C LEU A 103 -5.35 2.06 5.01
N ALA A 104 -6.59 1.58 5.17
CA ALA A 104 -6.90 0.42 6.00
C ALA A 104 -6.32 -0.87 5.43
N GLU A 105 -6.30 -1.04 4.10
CA GLU A 105 -5.66 -2.18 3.44
C GLU A 105 -4.15 -2.15 3.65
N VAL A 106 -3.47 -1.05 3.30
CA VAL A 106 -2.02 -0.89 3.51
C VAL A 106 -1.67 -1.12 4.99
N ALA A 107 -2.50 -0.60 5.90
CA ALA A 107 -2.33 -0.85 7.31
C ALA A 107 -2.53 -2.33 7.68
N GLY A 108 -3.56 -2.97 7.13
CA GLY A 108 -3.81 -4.40 7.31
C GLY A 108 -2.62 -5.27 6.93
N ARG A 109 -1.82 -4.89 5.93
CA ARG A 109 -0.61 -5.64 5.49
C ARG A 109 0.58 -5.50 6.44
N HIS A 110 0.66 -4.40 7.17
CA HIS A 110 1.82 -4.08 8.00
C HIS A 110 1.59 -4.29 9.50
N TRP A 111 0.34 -4.35 9.94
CA TRP A 111 -0.02 -4.55 11.34
C TRP A 111 -0.77 -5.88 11.56
N GLY A 112 -1.03 -6.22 12.81
CA GLY A 112 -1.76 -7.43 13.17
C GLY A 112 -1.03 -8.73 12.81
N GLU A 113 -1.75 -9.70 12.26
CA GLU A 113 -1.23 -11.02 11.92
C GLU A 113 -0.27 -10.97 10.74
N TRP A 114 -0.57 -10.14 9.74
CA TRP A 114 0.32 -9.88 8.60
C TRP A 114 1.61 -9.20 9.01
N GLY A 115 1.56 -8.26 9.95
CA GLY A 115 2.78 -7.67 10.53
C GLY A 115 3.68 -8.70 11.23
N ARG A 116 3.09 -9.70 11.91
CA ARG A 116 3.86 -10.79 12.54
C ARG A 116 4.46 -11.72 11.50
N LEU A 117 3.68 -12.09 10.48
CA LEU A 117 4.18 -12.86 9.35
C LEU A 117 5.32 -12.12 8.64
N LYS A 118 5.19 -10.81 8.43
CA LYS A 118 6.24 -9.95 7.87
C LYS A 118 7.53 -10.07 8.66
N THR A 119 7.47 -9.93 9.99
CA THR A 119 8.66 -10.10 10.85
C THR A 119 9.26 -11.50 10.70
N MET A 120 8.43 -12.55 10.65
CA MET A 120 8.94 -13.91 10.43
C MET A 120 9.61 -14.09 9.07
N LEU A 121 9.05 -13.52 8.01
CA LEU A 121 9.69 -13.54 6.68
C LEU A 121 11.01 -12.76 6.71
N GLN A 122 11.02 -11.57 7.31
CA GLN A 122 12.22 -10.75 7.48
C GLN A 122 13.31 -11.40 8.32
N ASP A 123 12.95 -12.24 9.30
CA ASP A 123 13.92 -12.96 10.15
C ASP A 123 14.52 -14.18 9.42
N ASN A 124 13.77 -14.83 8.55
CA ASN A 124 14.20 -16.04 7.84
C ASN A 124 14.90 -15.76 6.50
N GLU A 125 14.51 -14.69 5.81
CA GLU A 125 15.12 -14.26 4.53
C GLU A 125 16.66 -14.11 4.62
N PRO A 126 17.23 -13.37 5.59
CA PRO A 126 18.69 -13.25 5.75
C PRO A 126 19.37 -14.58 6.08
N ARG A 127 18.68 -15.48 6.80
CA ARG A 127 19.23 -16.80 7.17
C ARG A 127 19.34 -17.70 5.95
N VAL A 128 18.32 -17.69 5.09
CA VAL A 128 18.36 -18.38 3.79
C VAL A 128 19.40 -17.74 2.87
N ARG A 129 19.47 -16.41 2.85
CA ARG A 129 20.47 -15.68 2.05
C ARG A 129 21.91 -16.04 2.44
N ALA A 130 22.17 -16.34 3.71
CA ALA A 130 23.49 -16.76 4.19
C ALA A 130 23.99 -18.08 3.57
N PHE A 131 23.12 -18.88 2.94
CA PHE A 131 23.53 -20.05 2.17
C PHE A 131 24.11 -19.69 0.80
N SER A 132 23.84 -18.49 0.27
CA SER A 132 24.41 -18.06 -1.00
C SER A 132 25.87 -17.67 -0.84
N SER A 133 26.73 -18.28 -1.64
CA SER A 133 28.14 -17.89 -1.78
C SER A 133 28.35 -16.65 -2.68
N ARG A 134 27.28 -16.15 -3.32
CA ARG A 134 27.36 -15.10 -4.34
C ARG A 134 26.93 -13.74 -3.81
N ALA A 135 27.52 -12.68 -4.35
CA ALA A 135 27.20 -11.30 -3.97
C ALA A 135 25.79 -10.86 -4.41
N ASP A 136 25.28 -11.44 -5.50
CA ASP A 136 23.91 -11.20 -5.99
C ASP A 136 22.84 -11.92 -5.13
N GLY A 137 23.26 -12.83 -4.25
CA GLY A 137 22.38 -13.63 -3.40
C GLY A 137 21.70 -14.78 -4.13
N VAL A 138 21.96 -15.02 -5.42
CA VAL A 138 21.30 -16.13 -6.12
C VAL A 138 21.79 -17.46 -5.55
N LEU A 139 20.86 -18.36 -5.24
CA LEU A 139 21.17 -19.72 -4.79
C LEU A 139 21.38 -20.63 -6.00
N SER A 140 22.51 -21.34 -6.01
CA SER A 140 22.67 -22.53 -6.86
C SER A 140 21.72 -23.65 -6.41
N ASN A 141 21.48 -24.66 -7.25
CA ASN A 141 20.58 -25.76 -6.91
C ASN A 141 21.03 -26.51 -5.63
N GLU A 142 22.33 -26.68 -5.43
CA GLU A 142 22.87 -27.33 -4.22
C GLU A 142 22.70 -26.45 -2.97
N GLU A 143 22.87 -25.13 -3.09
CA GLU A 143 22.59 -24.18 -1.99
C GLU A 143 21.09 -24.12 -1.68
N TYR A 144 20.25 -24.17 -2.71
CA TYR A 144 18.80 -24.18 -2.59
C TYR A 144 18.31 -25.42 -1.84
N GLU A 145 18.73 -26.62 -2.23
CA GLU A 145 18.31 -27.85 -1.55
C GLU A 145 18.82 -27.90 -0.09
N ARG A 146 20.03 -27.38 0.19
CA ARG A 146 20.53 -27.23 1.56
C ARG A 146 19.69 -26.26 2.39
N ALA A 147 19.38 -25.08 1.83
CA ALA A 147 18.55 -24.08 2.51
C ALA A 147 17.12 -24.58 2.73
N LYS A 148 16.58 -25.34 1.77
CA LYS A 148 15.25 -25.97 1.84
C LYS A 148 15.19 -27.02 2.93
N ALA A 149 16.19 -27.90 3.00
CA ALA A 149 16.29 -28.90 4.05
C ALA A 149 16.38 -28.24 5.44
N TRP A 150 17.23 -27.21 5.57
CA TRP A 150 17.33 -26.44 6.81
C TRP A 150 16.00 -25.81 7.23
N LEU A 151 15.26 -25.18 6.29
CA LEU A 151 13.99 -24.53 6.60
C LEU A 151 12.91 -25.57 6.98
N LEU A 152 12.92 -26.74 6.34
CA LEU A 152 12.03 -27.86 6.69
C LEU A 152 12.29 -28.37 8.11
N GLU A 153 13.56 -28.47 8.53
CA GLU A 153 13.93 -28.86 9.90
C GLU A 153 13.47 -27.85 10.95
N GLN A 154 13.49 -26.55 10.63
CA GLN A 154 13.00 -25.51 11.54
C GLN A 154 11.47 -25.57 11.72
N SER A 155 10.73 -26.20 10.81
CA SER A 155 9.26 -26.38 10.88
C SER A 155 8.51 -25.08 11.18
N VAL A 156 8.93 -23.97 10.56
CA VAL A 156 8.40 -22.65 10.88
C VAL A 156 6.95 -22.53 10.42
N THR A 157 6.03 -22.49 11.39
CA THR A 157 4.59 -22.40 11.16
C THR A 157 4.03 -21.11 11.76
N PHE A 158 2.94 -20.61 11.17
CA PHE A 158 2.23 -19.44 11.63
C PHE A 158 0.72 -19.71 11.59
N GLN A 159 -0.01 -19.35 12.65
CA GLN A 159 -1.45 -19.54 12.71
C GLN A 159 -2.15 -18.19 12.49
N PHE A 160 -2.87 -18.05 11.38
CA PHE A 160 -3.86 -16.99 11.22
C PHE A 160 -5.12 -17.36 11.98
N LYS A 161 -5.82 -16.37 12.54
CA LYS A 161 -7.12 -16.63 13.20
C LYS A 161 -8.21 -17.02 12.21
N THR A 162 -8.08 -16.56 10.97
CA THR A 162 -9.05 -16.79 9.90
C THR A 162 -8.84 -18.14 9.21
N GLU A 163 -7.64 -18.72 9.33
CA GLU A 163 -7.33 -20.00 8.69
C GLU A 163 -7.57 -21.17 9.64
N PRO A 164 -8.12 -22.30 9.13
CA PRO A 164 -8.36 -23.49 9.94
C PRO A 164 -7.07 -24.23 10.30
N GLU A 165 -6.04 -24.14 9.46
CA GLU A 165 -4.75 -24.81 9.63
C GLU A 165 -3.61 -23.79 9.71
N PRO A 166 -2.51 -24.11 10.41
CA PRO A 166 -1.35 -23.23 10.44
C PRO A 166 -0.65 -23.24 9.08
N VAL A 167 -0.35 -22.05 8.59
CA VAL A 167 0.45 -21.87 7.38
C VAL A 167 1.91 -22.18 7.66
N ARG A 168 2.66 -22.58 6.63
CA ARG A 168 4.07 -22.97 6.76
C ARG A 168 4.94 -22.05 5.94
N LEU A 169 6.08 -21.63 6.49
CA LEU A 169 7.10 -20.98 5.69
C LEU A 169 7.84 -22.04 4.88
N ARG A 170 8.04 -21.77 3.59
CA ARG A 170 8.73 -22.67 2.68
C ARG A 170 9.66 -21.92 1.74
N LEU A 171 10.71 -22.60 1.30
CA LEU A 171 11.58 -22.09 0.26
C LEU A 171 10.85 -22.28 -1.09
N MET A 172 10.63 -21.18 -1.79
CA MET A 172 9.84 -21.13 -3.03
C MET A 172 10.68 -20.74 -4.25
N ARG A 173 11.78 -20.00 -4.05
CA ARG A 173 12.56 -19.42 -5.14
C ARG A 173 14.07 -19.53 -4.89
N THR A 174 14.84 -19.62 -5.97
CA THR A 174 16.32 -19.58 -5.95
C THR A 174 16.88 -18.16 -5.96
N VAL A 175 16.03 -17.17 -6.22
CA VAL A 175 16.34 -15.74 -6.21
C VAL A 175 15.54 -15.06 -5.11
N PRO A 176 16.09 -14.03 -4.44
CA PRO A 176 15.35 -13.32 -3.41
C PRO A 176 14.13 -12.58 -3.97
N PRO A 177 13.03 -12.43 -3.19
CA PRO A 177 12.79 -13.12 -1.92
C PRO A 177 12.57 -14.63 -2.12
N TYR A 178 13.23 -15.43 -1.28
CA TYR A 178 13.29 -16.89 -1.40
C TYR A 178 12.13 -17.58 -0.66
N VAL A 179 11.69 -17.00 0.46
CA VAL A 179 10.75 -17.60 1.40
C VAL A 179 9.33 -17.16 1.07
N GLY A 180 8.46 -18.14 0.86
CA GLY A 180 7.03 -17.93 0.74
C GLY A 180 6.25 -18.61 1.86
N VAL A 181 4.93 -18.49 1.76
CA VAL A 181 3.95 -19.05 2.68
C VAL A 181 3.15 -20.11 1.93
N ASP A 182 3.09 -21.30 2.51
CA ASP A 182 2.23 -22.40 2.08
C ASP A 182 1.00 -22.42 3.00
N PHE A 183 -0.16 -22.08 2.43
CA PHE A 183 -1.46 -22.12 3.09
C PHE A 183 -2.07 -23.53 3.07
N GLY A 184 -1.38 -24.51 2.48
CA GLY A 184 -1.87 -25.87 2.27
C GLY A 184 -2.70 -25.98 1.00
N ARG A 185 -3.05 -27.22 0.63
CA ARG A 185 -3.89 -27.54 -0.55
C ARG A 185 -3.39 -26.96 -1.88
N GLY A 186 -2.10 -26.66 -1.98
CA GLY A 186 -1.48 -26.08 -3.17
C GLY A 186 -1.57 -24.55 -3.26
N GLN A 187 -2.08 -23.88 -2.23
CA GLN A 187 -2.13 -22.43 -2.16
C GLN A 187 -0.82 -21.89 -1.58
N ASN A 188 0.11 -21.51 -2.44
CA ASN A 188 1.36 -20.89 -2.03
C ASN A 188 1.35 -19.41 -2.43
N ALA A 189 1.97 -18.57 -1.62
CA ALA A 189 2.22 -17.19 -1.97
C ALA A 189 3.62 -16.74 -1.55
N VAL A 190 4.23 -15.86 -2.34
CA VAL A 190 5.50 -15.21 -2.01
C VAL A 190 5.24 -13.73 -1.88
N PHE A 191 5.68 -13.14 -0.77
CA PHE A 191 5.51 -11.73 -0.49
C PHE A 191 6.86 -11.02 -0.50
N ASP A 192 6.88 -9.76 -0.94
CA ASP A 192 8.01 -8.88 -0.68
C ASP A 192 8.10 -8.64 0.84
N PRO A 193 9.23 -8.97 1.50
CA PRO A 193 9.33 -8.87 2.96
C PRO A 193 9.33 -7.42 3.47
N VAL A 194 9.54 -6.41 2.62
CA VAL A 194 9.52 -5.00 2.97
C VAL A 194 8.12 -4.41 2.75
N THR A 195 7.56 -4.57 1.56
CA THR A 195 6.26 -3.97 1.19
C THR A 195 5.07 -4.87 1.53
N MET A 196 5.28 -6.16 1.77
CA MET A 196 4.23 -7.19 1.90
C MET A 196 3.33 -7.29 0.67
N HIS A 197 3.82 -6.89 -0.51
CA HIS A 197 3.12 -7.11 -1.76
C HIS A 197 3.25 -8.58 -2.17
N CYS A 198 2.15 -9.18 -2.63
CA CYS A 198 2.19 -10.49 -3.25
C CYS A 198 2.96 -10.41 -4.59
N ILE A 199 4.07 -11.15 -4.67
CA ILE A 199 4.89 -11.27 -5.88
C ILE A 199 4.44 -12.47 -6.72
N TYR A 200 3.89 -13.48 -6.05
CA TYR A 200 3.46 -14.73 -6.64
C TYR A 200 2.37 -15.36 -5.78
N SER A 201 1.30 -15.87 -6.40
CA SER A 201 0.27 -16.71 -5.79
C SER A 201 -0.13 -17.83 -6.77
N ASP A 202 -0.37 -19.02 -6.23
CA ASP A 202 -0.94 -20.20 -6.94
C ASP A 202 -2.47 -20.18 -6.97
#